data_AF-A0A0R3MRJ7-F1
#
_entry.id   AF-A0A0R3MRJ7-F1
#
_cell.length_a   1.000
_cell.length_b   1.000
_cell.length_c   1.000
_cell.angle_alpha   90.00
_cell.angle_beta   90.00
_cell.angle_gamma   90.00
#
_symmetry.space_group_name_H-M   'P 1'
#
loop_
_entity.id
_entity.type
_entity.pdbx_description
1 polymer ?
#
loop_
_entity_poly.entity_id
_entity_poly.type
_entity_poly.pdbx_seq_one_letter_code
_entity_poly.pdbx_strand_id
1 'polypeptide(L)'
;MLDADTDRADLELRLTDLAAGGVDFVACSMPEVAAPKGLPKEIATQYETAIKKVWDSAEFKEFMNRRGFDMIYLDSAGFAEFMKADNEDNGKALKSLGLAK
;
A
#
# COMPACT_ATOMS: atom_id res chain seq x y z
N MET A 1 22.17 2.94 -15.45
CA MET A 1 20.92 3.45 -14.88
C MET A 1 19.88 3.10 -15.92
N LEU A 2 19.23 1.94 -15.75
CA LEU A 2 18.18 1.50 -16.66
C LEU A 2 16.99 2.44 -16.46
N ASP A 3 16.41 2.92 -17.56
CA ASP A 3 15.29 3.85 -17.55
C ASP A 3 14.11 3.21 -16.82
N ALA A 4 13.50 3.95 -15.88
CA ALA A 4 12.43 3.47 -15.01
C ALA A 4 11.22 2.89 -15.77
N ASP A 5 11.03 3.32 -17.02
CA ASP A 5 9.99 2.80 -17.91
C ASP A 5 10.27 1.35 -18.36
N THR A 6 11.54 0.97 -18.55
CA THR A 6 11.93 -0.40 -18.92
C THR A 6 11.74 -1.34 -17.72
N ASP A 7 12.15 -0.90 -16.53
CA ASP A 7 11.97 -1.68 -15.30
C ASP A 7 10.47 -1.88 -14.96
N ARG A 8 9.62 -0.89 -15.25
CA ARG A 8 8.17 -1.00 -15.04
C ARG A 8 7.54 -2.02 -15.98
N ALA A 9 7.89 -2.00 -17.26
CA ALA A 9 7.36 -2.95 -18.25
C ALA A 9 7.77 -4.40 -17.93
N ASP A 10 9.02 -4.61 -17.51
CA ASP A 10 9.50 -5.94 -17.09
C ASP A 10 8.83 -6.42 -15.79
N LEU A 11 8.52 -5.50 -14.87
CA LEU A 11 7.76 -5.82 -13.66
C LEU A 11 6.31 -6.19 -13.98
N GLU A 12 5.64 -5.43 -14.84
CA GLU A 12 4.25 -5.68 -15.28
C GLU A 12 4.12 -7.03 -16.00
N LEU A 13 5.10 -7.38 -16.85
CA LEU A 13 5.16 -8.69 -17.51
C LEU A 13 5.28 -9.84 -16.48
N ARG A 14 6.17 -9.69 -15.49
CA ARG A 14 6.36 -10.69 -14.43
C ARG A 14 5.15 -10.85 -13.52
N LEU A 15 4.43 -9.78 -13.23
CA LEU A 15 3.17 -9.84 -12.47
C LEU A 15 2.08 -10.56 -13.28
N THR A 16 2.06 -10.39 -14.60
CA THR A 16 1.13 -11.11 -15.49
C THR A 16 1.41 -12.61 -15.48
N ASP A 17 2.67 -13.04 -15.52
CA ASP A 17 3.05 -14.45 -15.44
C ASP A 17 2.69 -15.09 -14.08
N LEU A 18 2.87 -14.36 -12.98
CA LEU A 18 2.44 -14.78 -11.63
C LEU A 18 0.91 -14.96 -11.58
N ALA A 19 0.15 -13.99 -12.08
CA ALA A 19 -1.31 -14.07 -12.14
C ALA A 19 -1.79 -15.26 -12.99
N ALA A 20 -1.16 -15.49 -14.15
CA ALA A 20 -1.44 -16.65 -15.00
C ALA A 20 -1.11 -17.99 -14.32
N GLY A 21 -0.09 -18.01 -13.45
CA GLY A 21 0.27 -19.14 -12.58
C GLY A 21 -0.65 -19.34 -11.37
N GLY A 22 -1.70 -18.54 -11.23
CA GLY A 22 -2.66 -18.59 -10.11
C GLY A 22 -2.18 -17.87 -8.85
N VAL A 23 -1.13 -17.06 -8.93
CA VAL A 23 -0.63 -16.21 -7.85
C VAL A 23 -1.09 -14.78 -8.11
N ASP A 24 -2.23 -14.42 -7.55
CA ASP A 24 -2.72 -13.04 -7.54
C ASP A 24 -2.00 -12.28 -6.43
N PHE A 25 -1.00 -11.46 -6.80
CA PHE A 25 -0.12 -10.78 -5.85
C PHE A 25 0.07 -9.32 -6.25
N VAL A 26 -0.32 -8.41 -5.36
CA VAL A 26 -0.17 -6.96 -5.53
C VAL A 26 0.83 -6.45 -4.50
N ALA A 27 2.08 -6.26 -4.89
CA ALA A 27 3.04 -5.52 -4.07
C ALA A 27 2.90 -4.03 -4.32
N CYS A 28 2.37 -3.29 -3.35
CA CYS A 28 2.37 -1.83 -3.36
C CYS A 28 3.15 -1.28 -2.15
N SER A 29 3.93 -0.22 -2.35
CA SER A 29 4.49 0.58 -1.26
C SER A 29 3.63 1.82 -1.12
N MET A 30 2.84 1.88 -0.05
CA MET A 30 1.95 3.00 0.24
C MET A 30 2.54 3.83 1.37
N PRO A 31 2.57 5.17 1.27
CA PRO A 31 2.82 6.01 2.43
C PRO A 31 1.76 5.73 3.50
N GLU A 32 2.20 5.30 4.68
CA GLU A 32 1.33 4.89 5.77
C GLU A 32 1.64 5.65 7.06
N VAL A 33 0.64 5.77 7.93
CA VAL A 33 0.80 6.31 9.29
C VAL A 33 0.15 5.34 10.26
N ALA A 34 0.95 4.77 11.15
CA ALA A 34 0.49 3.88 12.21
C ALA A 34 0.81 4.47 13.58
N ALA A 35 -0.05 4.18 14.57
CA ALA A 35 0.13 4.62 15.95
C ALA A 35 0.19 3.42 16.92
N PRO A 36 0.82 3.57 18.10
CA PRO A 36 0.89 2.50 19.09
C PRO A 36 -0.48 2.03 19.57
N LYS A 37 -0.57 0.74 19.92
CA LYS A 37 -1.77 0.16 20.53
C LYS A 37 -2.08 0.87 21.85
N GLY A 38 -3.34 1.25 22.04
CA GLY A 38 -3.80 1.93 23.26
C GLY A 38 -3.70 3.46 23.21
N LEU A 39 -3.42 4.05 22.04
CA LEU A 39 -3.51 5.50 21.87
C LEU A 39 -4.92 6.01 22.28
N PRO A 40 -5.02 7.09 23.09
CA PRO A 40 -6.30 7.70 23.41
C PRO A 40 -7.05 8.12 22.14
N LYS A 41 -8.37 7.86 22.11
CA LYS A 41 -9.23 8.10 20.93
C LYS A 41 -9.20 9.56 20.46
N GLU A 42 -9.13 10.51 21.38
CA GLU A 42 -9.03 11.93 21.06
C GLU A 42 -7.76 12.22 20.23
N ILE A 43 -6.62 11.68 20.65
CA ILE A 43 -5.34 11.87 19.96
C ILE A 43 -5.38 11.18 18.59
N ALA A 44 -5.95 9.97 18.50
CA ALA A 44 -6.17 9.30 17.22
C ALA A 44 -6.98 10.16 16.24
N THR A 45 -8.07 10.76 16.73
CA THR A 45 -8.95 11.62 15.94
C THR A 45 -8.22 12.88 15.45
N GLN A 46 -7.36 13.48 16.29
CA GLN A 46 -6.55 14.64 15.91
C GLN A 46 -5.59 14.29 14.76
N TYR A 47 -4.91 13.13 14.84
CA TYR A 47 -4.02 12.67 13.78
C TYR A 47 -4.78 12.36 12.49
N GLU A 48 -5.90 11.64 12.55
CA GLU A 48 -6.72 11.35 11.36
C GLU A 48 -7.16 12.63 10.66
N THR A 49 -7.59 13.63 11.42
CA THR A 49 -7.99 14.94 10.90
C THR A 49 -6.82 15.66 10.22
N ALA A 50 -5.65 15.67 10.85
CA ALA A 50 -4.46 16.31 10.30
C ALA A 50 -3.98 15.63 9.01
N ILE A 51 -3.95 14.30 9.00
CA ILE A 51 -3.58 13.50 7.82
C ILE A 51 -4.56 13.77 6.69
N LYS A 52 -5.87 13.76 6.95
CA LYS A 52 -6.87 14.05 5.93
C LYS A 52 -6.71 15.45 5.34
N LYS A 53 -6.40 16.44 6.18
CA LYS A 53 -6.13 17.81 5.73
C LYS A 53 -4.92 17.88 4.80
N VAL A 54 -3.84 17.16 5.11
CA VAL A 54 -2.66 17.06 4.23
C VAL A 54 -3.03 16.37 2.92
N TRP A 55 -3.71 15.23 3.00
CA TRP A 55 -4.18 14.48 1.84
C TRP A 55 -5.01 15.36 0.90
N ASP A 56 -5.92 16.16 1.45
CA ASP A 56 -6.82 16.99 0.67
C ASP A 56 -6.14 18.19 0.00
N SER A 57 -4.96 18.59 0.46
CA SER A 57 -4.22 19.73 -0.07
C SER A 57 -3.81 19.52 -1.53
N ALA A 58 -3.86 20.60 -2.30
CA ALA A 58 -3.48 20.58 -3.71
C ALA A 58 -1.98 20.32 -3.84
N GLU A 59 -1.18 20.92 -2.97
CA GLU A 59 0.27 20.79 -2.95
C GLU A 59 0.72 19.34 -2.77
N PHE A 60 0.06 18.60 -1.86
CA PHE A 60 0.35 17.19 -1.65
C PHE A 60 -0.07 16.33 -2.85
N LYS A 61 -1.28 16.53 -3.37
CA LYS A 61 -1.79 15.79 -4.53
C LYS A 61 -0.90 16.00 -5.76
N GLU A 62 -0.55 17.24 -6.05
CA GLU A 62 0.36 17.56 -7.15
C GLU A 62 1.76 16.95 -6.96
N PHE A 63 2.29 16.99 -5.73
CA PHE A 63 3.59 16.41 -5.42
C PHE A 63 3.63 14.90 -5.68
N MET A 64 2.57 14.18 -5.30
CA MET A 64 2.44 12.74 -5.48
C MET A 64 2.23 12.39 -6.95
N ASN A 65 1.29 13.08 -7.64
CA ASN A 65 1.01 12.86 -9.05
C ASN A 65 2.23 13.10 -9.94
N ARG A 66 3.03 14.15 -9.67
CA ARG A 66 4.27 14.44 -10.43
C ARG A 66 5.32 13.34 -10.31
N ARG A 67 5.26 12.51 -9.27
CA ARG A 67 6.17 11.38 -9.06
C ARG A 67 5.60 10.05 -9.55
N GLY A 68 4.42 10.07 -10.17
CA GLY A 68 3.76 8.87 -10.69
C GLY A 68 3.19 7.96 -9.61
N PHE A 69 2.95 8.48 -8.40
CA PHE A 69 2.24 7.72 -7.37
C PHE A 69 0.75 7.76 -7.61
N ASP A 70 0.12 6.59 -7.61
CA ASP A 70 -1.33 6.49 -7.53
C ASP A 70 -1.82 6.93 -6.16
N MET A 71 -2.96 7.61 -6.13
CA MET A 71 -3.52 8.22 -4.94
C MET A 71 -4.80 7.52 -4.49
N ILE A 72 -4.69 6.71 -3.43
CA ILE A 72 -5.82 6.12 -2.71
C ILE A 72 -5.76 6.53 -1.25
N TYR A 73 -6.88 6.97 -0.69
CA TYR A 73 -7.02 7.26 0.73
C TYR A 73 -7.80 6.16 1.43
N LEU A 74 -7.25 5.64 2.51
CA LEU A 74 -7.96 4.80 3.47
C LEU A 74 -7.97 5.53 4.81
N ASP A 75 -9.12 5.54 5.47
CA ASP A 75 -9.18 5.92 6.88
C ASP A 75 -8.63 4.79 7.77
N SER A 76 -8.57 5.03 9.07
CA SER A 76 -8.01 4.07 10.03
C SER A 76 -8.70 2.70 9.99
N ALA A 77 -10.02 2.66 9.79
CA ALA A 77 -10.77 1.40 9.71
C ALA A 77 -10.50 0.69 8.38
N GLY A 78 -10.54 1.41 7.26
CA GLY A 78 -10.24 0.87 5.94
C GLY A 78 -8.80 0.34 5.85
N PHE A 79 -7.84 1.06 6.44
CA PHE A 79 -6.44 0.64 6.48
C PHE A 79 -6.24 -0.61 7.35
N ALA A 80 -6.95 -0.71 8.49
CA ALA A 80 -6.89 -1.91 9.33
C ALA A 80 -7.43 -3.16 8.60
N GLU A 81 -8.54 -3.04 7.86
CA GLU A 81 -9.07 -4.13 7.06
C GLU A 81 -8.15 -4.50 5.90
N PHE A 82 -7.56 -3.52 5.21
CA PHE A 82 -6.55 -3.75 4.19
C PHE A 82 -5.35 -4.54 4.72
N MET A 83 -4.76 -4.09 5.83
CA MET A 83 -3.60 -4.77 6.45
C MET A 83 -3.91 -6.19 6.90
N LYS A 84 -5.14 -6.45 7.34
CA LYS A 84 -5.58 -7.80 7.70
C LYS A 84 -5.63 -8.70 6.46
N ALA A 85 -6.26 -8.23 5.37
CA ALA A 85 -6.35 -8.98 4.12
C ALA A 85 -4.95 -9.23 3.52
N ASP A 86 -4.12 -8.18 3.44
CA ASP A 86 -2.75 -8.27 2.93
C ASP A 86 -1.91 -9.28 3.73
N ASN A 87 -2.00 -9.27 5.07
CA ASN A 87 -1.29 -10.24 5.90
C ASN A 87 -1.78 -11.69 5.67
N GLU A 88 -3.09 -11.89 5.44
CA GLU A 88 -3.62 -13.23 5.13
C GLU A 88 -3.13 -13.73 3.77
N ASP A 89 -3.16 -12.89 2.74
CA ASP A 89 -2.78 -13.26 1.37
C ASP A 89 -1.27 -13.44 1.24
N ASN A 90 -0.47 -12.56 1.84
CA ASN A 90 0.98 -12.73 1.96
C ASN A 90 1.32 -14.01 2.73
N GLY A 91 0.58 -14.32 3.79
CA GLY A 91 0.72 -15.57 4.53
C GLY A 91 0.46 -16.81 3.66
N LYS A 92 -0.58 -16.79 2.80
CA LYS A 92 -0.86 -17.88 1.86
C LYS A 92 0.24 -18.00 0.80
N ALA A 93 0.66 -16.88 0.21
CA ALA A 93 1.70 -16.84 -0.82
C ALA A 93 3.06 -17.33 -0.30
N LEU A 94 3.47 -16.89 0.89
CA LEU A 94 4.71 -17.35 1.52
C LEU A 94 4.68 -18.85 1.83
N LYS A 95 3.52 -19.39 2.23
CA LYS A 95 3.35 -20.83 2.45
C LYS A 95 3.37 -21.62 1.15
N SER A 96 2.70 -21.15 0.09
CA SER A 96 2.72 -21.85 -1.21
C SER A 96 4.11 -21.88 -1.84
N LEU A 97 4.94 -20.87 -1.56
CA LEU A 97 6.33 -20.80 -2.00
C LEU A 97 7.32 -21.51 -1.05
N GLY A 98 6.85 -22.08 0.08
CA GLY A 98 7.69 -22.77 1.06
C GLY A 98 8.61 -21.85 1.88
N LEU A 99 8.34 -20.54 1.89
CA LEU A 99 9.13 -19.51 2.58
C LEU A 99 8.66 -19.25 4.02
N ALA A 100 7.45 -19.68 4.36
CA ALA A 100 6.91 -19.67 5.72
C ALA A 100 6.34 -21.05 6.07
N LYS A 101 6.51 -21.46 7.34
CA LYS A 101 5.90 -22.69 7.90
C LYS A 101 4.45 -22.45 8.33
#